data_AF-A0A2S3ICR9-F1
#
_entry.id   AF-A0A2S3ICR9-F1
#
_cell.length_a   1.000
_cell.length_b   1.000
_cell.length_c   1.000
_cell.angle_alpha   90.00
_cell.angle_beta   90.00
_cell.angle_gamma   90.00
#
_symmetry.space_group_name_H-M   'P 1'
#
loop_
_entity.id
_entity.type
_entity.pdbx_description
1 polymer ?
#
loop_
_entity_poly.entity_id
_entity_poly.type
_entity_poly.pdbx_seq_one_letter_code
_entity_poly.pdbx_strand_id
1 'polypeptide(L)' 'MAASSSSAAVCRILMAVVLIVATLSSYGEARYNCMGPCDNFYPDCNSWCRNVALFGKGGNCLNWTPTSPSVCCCRT' A
#
# COMPACT_ATOMS: atom_id res chain seq x y z
N MET A 1 42.97 -23.81 13.48
CA MET A 1 42.15 -22.58 13.58
C MET A 1 41.74 -22.20 12.17
N ALA A 2 40.58 -22.64 11.70
CA ALA A 2 40.05 -22.26 10.39
C ALA A 2 38.55 -22.55 10.39
N ALA A 3 37.73 -21.52 10.60
CA ALA A 3 36.30 -21.56 10.29
C ALA A 3 35.76 -20.12 10.30
N SER A 4 36.39 -19.22 9.56
CA SER A 4 35.99 -17.80 9.50
C SER A 4 35.52 -17.37 8.11
N SER A 5 35.31 -18.32 7.20
CA SER A 5 34.99 -18.01 5.79
C SER A 5 33.51 -18.19 5.47
N SER A 6 32.77 -18.93 6.31
CA SER A 6 31.35 -19.26 6.11
C SER A 6 30.40 -18.27 6.78
N SER A 7 30.83 -17.57 7.83
CA SER A 7 30.00 -16.59 8.55
C SER A 7 29.68 -15.34 7.71
N ALA A 8 30.66 -14.83 6.97
CA ALA A 8 30.50 -13.59 6.21
C ALA A 8 29.51 -13.74 5.03
N ALA A 9 29.54 -14.87 4.33
CA ALA A 9 28.64 -15.14 3.21
C ALA A 9 27.20 -15.32 3.70
N VAL A 10 27.00 -16.09 4.78
CA VAL A 10 25.68 -16.31 5.38
C VAL A 10 25.10 -14.99 5.90
N CYS A 11 25.90 -14.15 6.56
CA CYS A 11 25.47 -12.83 7.01
C CYS A 11 25.00 -11.93 5.84
N ARG A 12 25.71 -11.95 4.70
CA ARG A 12 25.29 -11.15 3.52
C ARG A 12 23.97 -11.64 2.94
N ILE A 13 23.76 -12.95 2.87
CA ILE A 13 22.52 -13.54 2.38
C ILE A 13 21.36 -13.16 3.31
N LEU A 14 21.55 -13.25 4.63
CA LEU A 14 20.53 -12.86 5.60
C LEU A 14 20.16 -11.37 5.48
N MET A 15 21.15 -10.50 5.33
CA MET A 15 20.91 -9.06 5.14
C MET A 15 20.15 -8.77 3.85
N ALA A 16 20.48 -9.45 2.75
CA ALA A 16 19.77 -9.29 1.48
C ALA A 16 18.31 -9.75 1.59
N VAL A 17 18.05 -10.88 2.25
CA VAL A 17 16.68 -11.38 2.48
C VAL A 17 15.89 -10.40 3.34
N VAL A 18 16.47 -9.88 4.42
CA VAL A 18 15.81 -8.89 5.30
C VAL A 18 15.47 -7.61 4.53
N LEU A 19 16.39 -7.12 3.68
CA LEU A 19 16.15 -5.95 2.84
C LEU A 19 15.02 -6.19 1.85
N ILE A 20 15.01 -7.34 1.18
CA ILE A 20 13.95 -7.70 0.22
C ILE A 20 12.59 -7.77 0.93
N VAL A 21 12.51 -8.45 2.08
CA VAL A 21 11.28 -8.53 2.87
C VAL A 21 10.83 -7.15 3.35
N ALA A 22 11.73 -6.30 3.84
CA ALA A 22 11.40 -4.94 4.27
C ALA A 22 10.88 -4.08 3.10
N THR A 23 11.49 -4.21 1.92
CA THR A 23 11.01 -3.51 0.72
C THR A 23 9.64 -4.04 0.28
N LEU A 24 9.41 -5.36 0.24
CA LEU A 24 8.13 -5.94 -0.13
C LEU A 24 7.01 -5.54 0.85
N SER A 25 7.29 -5.53 2.16
CA SER A 25 6.35 -5.03 3.17
C SER A 25 6.04 -3.54 3.01
N SER A 26 6.99 -2.75 2.49
CA SER A 26 6.78 -1.33 2.19
C SER A 26 6.08 -1.08 0.84
N TYR A 27 6.11 -2.03 -0.09
CA TYR A 27 5.47 -1.95 -1.41
C TYR A 27 3.98 -2.32 -1.38
N GLY A 28 3.48 -2.87 -0.27
CA GLY A 28 2.06 -3.24 -0.08
C GLY A 28 1.10 -2.07 0.20
N GLU A 29 1.60 -0.85 0.33
CA GLU A 29 0.79 0.34 0.58
C GLU A 29 0.88 1.27 -0.63
N ALA A 30 0.24 0.89 -1.73
CA ALA A 30 -0.28 1.93 -2.60
C ALA A 30 -1.24 2.73 -1.71
N ARG A 31 -0.83 3.94 -1.33
CA ARG A 31 -1.34 4.68 -0.16
C ARG A 31 -2.79 5.15 -0.37
N TYR A 32 -3.70 4.21 -0.31
CA TYR A 32 -5.13 4.38 -0.49
C TYR A 32 -5.79 4.33 0.88
N ASN A 33 -6.39 5.43 1.32
CA ASN A 33 -7.21 5.43 2.51
C ASN A 33 -8.68 5.23 2.10
N CYS A 34 -9.21 4.05 2.36
CA CYS A 34 -10.57 3.66 1.95
C CYS A 34 -11.59 4.06 3.00
N MET A 35 -12.58 4.85 2.60
CA MET A 35 -13.48 5.56 3.52
C MET A 35 -14.85 4.89 3.64
N GLY A 36 -15.34 4.27 2.56
CA GLY A 36 -16.67 3.65 2.53
C GLY A 36 -17.18 3.36 1.12
N PRO A 37 -18.44 2.93 0.98
CA PRO A 37 -19.05 2.66 -0.33
C PRO A 37 -19.14 3.93 -1.18
N CYS A 38 -18.88 3.81 -2.48
CA CYS A 38 -18.81 4.96 -3.37
C CYS A 38 -20.10 5.76 -3.50
N ASP A 39 -21.26 5.11 -3.37
CA ASP A 39 -22.56 5.75 -3.41
C ASP A 39 -22.80 6.77 -2.28
N ASN A 40 -21.99 6.74 -1.22
CA ASN A 40 -22.08 7.68 -0.10
C ASN A 40 -21.31 8.99 -0.31
N PHE A 41 -20.52 9.12 -1.39
CA PHE A 41 -19.65 10.27 -1.60
C PHE A 41 -20.15 11.16 -2.74
N TYR A 42 -20.52 12.40 -2.39
CA TYR A 42 -21.06 13.39 -3.33
C TYR A 42 -20.09 14.57 -3.56
N PRO A 43 -19.96 15.11 -4.79
CA PRO A 43 -20.58 14.65 -6.03
C PRO A 43 -19.95 13.41 -6.64
N ASP A 44 -18.69 13.11 -6.29
CA ASP A 44 -17.99 11.89 -6.64
C ASP A 44 -16.85 11.62 -5.65
N CYS A 45 -16.39 10.37 -5.57
CA CYS A 45 -15.29 9.96 -4.68
C CYS A 45 -14.02 10.81 -4.89
N ASN A 46 -13.66 11.16 -6.13
CA ASN A 46 -12.44 11.91 -6.41
C ASN A 46 -12.53 13.36 -5.89
N SER A 47 -13.63 14.05 -6.18
CA SER A 47 -13.86 15.41 -5.70
C SER A 47 -14.03 15.47 -4.18
N TRP A 48 -14.72 14.50 -3.58
CA TRP A 48 -14.84 14.40 -2.13
C TRP A 48 -13.47 14.19 -1.46
N CYS A 49 -12.64 13.28 -2.00
CA CYS A 49 -11.28 13.06 -1.48
C CYS A 49 -10.44 14.34 -1.54
N ARG A 50 -10.54 15.13 -2.62
CA ARG A 50 -9.79 16.39 -2.79
C ARG A 50 -10.26 17.49 -1.84
N ASN A 51 -11.57 17.67 -1.73
CA ASN A 51 -12.15 18.88 -1.12
C ASN A 51 -12.57 18.68 0.34
N VAL A 52 -12.99 17.47 0.72
CA VAL A 52 -13.48 17.17 2.07
C VAL A 52 -12.41 16.47 2.89
N ALA A 53 -11.83 15.40 2.33
CA ALA A 53 -10.84 14.61 3.04
C ALA A 53 -9.40 15.14 2.87
N LEU A 54 -9.20 16.18 2.06
CA LEU A 54 -7.92 16.89 1.86
C LEU A 54 -6.79 16.02 1.27
N PHE A 55 -7.14 14.95 0.55
CA PHE A 55 -6.22 14.15 -0.23
C PHE A 55 -5.99 14.84 -1.58
N GLY A 56 -4.89 15.58 -1.73
CA GLY A 56 -4.62 16.41 -2.91
C GLY A 56 -4.58 15.65 -4.25
N LYS A 57 -4.33 14.33 -4.22
CA LYS A 57 -4.37 13.47 -5.42
C LYS A 57 -5.77 12.96 -5.76
N GLY A 58 -6.76 13.16 -4.90
CA GLY A 58 -8.12 12.65 -5.03
C GLY A 58 -8.23 11.17 -4.72
N GLY A 59 -9.19 10.49 -5.34
CA GLY A 59 -9.51 9.09 -5.02
C GLY A 59 -10.28 8.41 -6.13
N ASN A 60 -10.46 7.10 -6.02
CA ASN A 60 -11.22 6.30 -6.98
C ASN A 60 -12.07 5.25 -6.25
N CYS A 61 -13.15 4.85 -6.92
CA CYS A 61 -13.94 3.68 -6.57
C CYS A 61 -13.20 2.41 -6.99
N LEU A 62 -12.86 1.56 -6.03
CA LEU A 62 -12.18 0.29 -6.26
C LEU A 62 -13.14 -0.86 -5.94
N ASN A 63 -13.22 -1.82 -6.86
CA ASN A 63 -13.94 -3.08 -6.63
C ASN A 63 -12.95 -4.10 -6.05
N TRP A 64 -13.14 -4.46 -4.78
CA TRP A 64 -12.25 -5.44 -4.12
C TRP A 64 -12.56 -6.87 -4.53
N THR A 65 -13.81 -7.16 -4.86
CA THR A 65 -14.26 -8.41 -5.46
C THR A 65 -15.39 -8.10 -6.46
N PRO A 66 -15.62 -8.96 -7.47
CA PRO A 66 -16.64 -8.72 -8.51
C PRO A 66 -18.07 -8.58 -7.96
N THR A 67 -18.33 -9.07 -6.75
CA THR A 67 -19.67 -9.06 -6.13
C THR A 67 -19.80 -7.98 -5.05
N SER A 68 -18.71 -7.33 -4.64
CA SER A 68 -18.76 -6.31 -3.58
C SER A 68 -19.07 -4.93 -4.14
N PRO A 69 -19.78 -4.09 -3.38
CA PRO A 69 -19.94 -2.69 -3.73
C PRO A 69 -18.59 -1.99 -3.83
N SER A 70 -18.47 -1.10 -4.81
CA SER A 70 -17.24 -0.32 -5.00
C SER A 70 -16.96 0.56 -3.79
N VAL A 71 -15.71 0.57 -3.32
CA VAL A 71 -15.27 1.34 -2.15
C VAL A 71 -14.48 2.55 -2.60
N CYS A 72 -14.80 3.73 -2.08
CA CYS A 72 -14.06 4.96 -2.32
C CYS A 72 -12.74 4.94 -1.56
N CYS A 73 -11.63 5.04 -2.28
CA CYS A 73 -10.29 5.05 -1.73
C CYS A 73 -9.50 6.29 -2.18
N CYS A 74 -9.10 7.13 -1.22
CA CYS A 74 -8.36 8.36 -1.45
C CYS A 74 -6.85 8.11 -1.51
N ARG A 75 -6.15 8.70 -2.48
CA ARG A 75 -4.70 8.62 -2.65
C ARG A 75 -4.00 9.72 -1.84
N THR A 76 -3.05 9.34 -0.99
CA THR A 76 -2.11 10.32 -0.39
C THR A 76 -0.97 10.72 -1.32
#